data_AF-A0A967P776-F1
#
_entry.id   AF-A0A967P776-F1
#
_cell.length_a   1.000
_cell.length_b   1.000
_cell.length_c   1.000
_cell.angle_alpha   90.00
_cell.angle_beta   90.00
_cell.angle_gamma   90.00
#
_symmetry.space_group_name_H-M   'P 1'
#
loop_
_entity.id
_entity.type
_entity.pdbx_description
1 polymer ?
#
loop_
_entity_poly.entity_id
_entity_poly.type
_entity_poly.pdbx_seq_one_letter_code
_entity_poly.pdbx_strand_id
1 'polypeptide(L)'
;MKSIKLNHAIILSILSMLLTPQLSTAQAIVVQFLGTSDVSVQMIDTDGDGVDDVESNCYENDLVDPTSGEVVGTGLDCLRDIVANEDGSVTLISNIFFDFDGFGLISSEGTTTVQPLLTQSALDAGLTNGTGSFSDEDTIMFGTGVFENATGNVRLSGLVDLTSFPNEAFFNCVFEIAVDGDPAPNITGGGEEAIVVKFLGTATGEDTMIDTDGDGEDDVESTCFENDLVDPNTGNVVGHGIDCLRDITPVEDTNGLTLTSNIFFTFDDPGLPNGLISSEGTTTVQPLITDSALDAGLTHQTQSFSDDDTITFGTGDFAGATGNARLSGLVDLTTFPDDTFFNCMFIIRANRIVGVKSGSGCAIASNNYNAPSGIINYLMILIAPLLIIGIRRKYLASNY
;
A
#
# COMPACT_ATOMS: atom_id res chain seq x y z
N MET A 1 63.64 -25.29 -13.79
CA MET A 1 62.17 -25.24 -13.55
C MET A 1 61.94 -24.44 -12.28
N LYS A 2 61.50 -23.17 -12.39
CA LYS A 2 61.09 -22.36 -11.23
C LYS A 2 59.60 -22.63 -10.99
N SER A 3 59.29 -23.24 -9.85
CA SER A 3 57.92 -23.47 -9.38
C SER A 3 57.32 -22.15 -8.91
N ILE A 4 56.24 -21.72 -9.55
CA ILE A 4 55.41 -20.60 -9.11
C ILE A 4 54.53 -21.15 -7.99
N LYS A 5 54.86 -20.81 -6.74
CA LYS A 5 53.96 -21.03 -5.60
C LYS A 5 52.84 -20.01 -5.70
N LEU A 6 51.73 -20.39 -6.33
CA LEU A 6 50.51 -19.63 -6.34
C LEU A 6 49.87 -19.74 -4.94
N ASN A 7 49.73 -18.61 -4.26
CA ASN A 7 49.21 -18.54 -2.88
C ASN A 7 47.75 -19.01 -2.86
N HIS A 8 47.51 -20.18 -2.26
CA HIS A 8 46.18 -20.75 -2.04
C HIS A 8 45.22 -19.81 -1.31
N ALA A 9 45.73 -18.86 -0.52
CA ALA A 9 44.92 -17.86 0.18
C ALA A 9 44.19 -16.88 -0.77
N ILE A 10 44.76 -16.57 -1.94
CA ILE A 10 44.14 -15.62 -2.88
C ILE A 10 42.98 -16.31 -3.64
N ILE A 11 43.11 -17.61 -3.92
CA ILE A 11 42.06 -18.38 -4.62
C ILE A 11 40.84 -18.57 -3.70
N LEU A 12 41.04 -18.75 -2.39
CA LEU A 12 39.94 -18.94 -1.44
C LEU A 12 39.12 -17.64 -1.23
N SER A 13 39.76 -16.47 -1.21
CA SER A 13 39.06 -15.18 -1.07
C SER A 13 38.33 -14.74 -2.34
N ILE A 14 38.83 -15.09 -3.54
CA ILE A 14 38.12 -14.84 -4.80
C ILE A 14 36.92 -15.78 -4.95
N LEU A 15 37.05 -17.03 -4.48
CA LEU A 15 35.96 -18.01 -4.54
C LEU A 15 34.84 -17.72 -3.51
N SER A 16 35.16 -17.11 -2.36
CA SER A 16 34.14 -16.67 -1.39
C SER A 16 33.38 -15.41 -1.82
N MET A 17 33.92 -14.60 -2.74
CA MET A 17 33.21 -13.46 -3.35
C MET A 17 32.30 -13.87 -4.52
N LEU A 18 32.45 -15.09 -5.05
CA LEU A 18 31.66 -15.61 -6.18
C LEU A 18 30.50 -16.53 -5.72
N LEU A 19 30.34 -16.72 -4.41
CA LEU A 19 29.36 -17.63 -3.80
C LEU A 19 28.49 -16.95 -2.75
N THR A 20 28.47 -15.60 -2.68
CA THR A 20 27.31 -14.94 -2.09
C THR A 20 26.11 -15.26 -2.98
N PRO A 21 25.10 -16.00 -2.50
CA PRO A 21 23.84 -16.04 -3.22
C PRO A 21 23.43 -14.58 -3.39
N GLN A 22 23.37 -14.11 -4.64
CA GLN A 22 22.51 -12.97 -4.93
C GLN A 22 21.14 -13.45 -4.46
N LEU A 23 20.63 -12.90 -3.36
CA LEU A 23 19.19 -12.90 -3.17
C LEU A 23 18.67 -12.35 -4.49
N SER A 24 18.00 -13.21 -5.26
CA SER A 24 17.13 -12.76 -6.33
C SER A 24 16.22 -11.77 -5.64
N THR A 25 16.38 -10.47 -5.93
CA THR A 25 15.48 -9.44 -5.46
C THR A 25 14.15 -9.74 -6.13
N ALA A 26 13.32 -10.55 -5.49
CA ALA A 26 11.98 -10.85 -5.97
C ALA A 26 11.30 -9.50 -6.20
N GLN A 27 10.93 -9.25 -7.46
CA GLN A 27 10.28 -8.02 -7.86
C GLN A 27 8.82 -8.16 -7.46
N ALA A 28 8.30 -7.23 -6.65
CA ALA A 28 6.89 -7.24 -6.30
C ALA A 28 6.09 -6.31 -7.22
N ILE A 29 4.88 -6.72 -7.57
CA ILE A 29 3.86 -5.84 -8.14
C ILE A 29 2.99 -5.37 -6.96
N VAL A 30 2.87 -4.05 -6.79
CA VAL A 30 1.98 -3.48 -5.78
C VAL A 30 0.76 -2.87 -6.45
N VAL A 31 -0.43 -3.32 -6.07
CA VAL A 31 -1.70 -2.78 -6.55
C VAL A 31 -2.69 -2.58 -5.42
N GLN A 32 -3.58 -1.62 -5.62
CA GLN A 32 -4.71 -1.37 -4.74
C GLN A 32 -5.98 -1.93 -5.38
N PHE A 33 -6.67 -2.80 -4.66
CA PHE A 33 -8.01 -3.27 -5.00
C PHE A 33 -9.00 -2.33 -4.34
N LEU A 34 -9.59 -1.43 -5.15
CA LEU A 34 -10.31 -0.27 -4.67
C LEU A 34 -11.69 -0.17 -5.31
N GLY A 35 -12.75 -0.13 -4.49
CA GLY A 35 -14.10 0.11 -4.99
C GLY A 35 -15.18 -0.60 -4.20
N THR A 36 -16.43 -0.31 -4.57
CA THR A 36 -17.60 -1.03 -4.07
C THR A 36 -18.04 -2.02 -5.14
N SER A 37 -18.26 -3.27 -4.74
CA SER A 37 -18.78 -4.32 -5.62
C SER A 37 -19.98 -5.00 -4.98
N ASP A 38 -20.99 -5.26 -5.80
CA ASP A 38 -22.03 -6.25 -5.51
C ASP A 38 -21.42 -7.66 -5.57
N VAL A 39 -21.97 -8.58 -4.79
CA VAL A 39 -21.57 -9.99 -4.85
C VAL A 39 -22.11 -10.66 -6.10
N SER A 40 -21.24 -11.46 -6.70
CA SER A 40 -21.59 -12.44 -7.72
C SER A 40 -21.24 -13.83 -7.21
N VAL A 41 -22.21 -14.75 -7.22
CA VAL A 41 -21.92 -16.16 -6.89
C VAL A 41 -21.45 -16.84 -8.17
N GLN A 42 -20.22 -17.33 -8.17
CA GLN A 42 -19.59 -17.94 -9.33
C GLN A 42 -18.97 -19.28 -8.97
N MET A 43 -18.98 -20.19 -9.94
CA MET A 43 -18.08 -21.34 -9.90
C MET A 43 -16.71 -20.86 -10.40
N ILE A 44 -15.65 -21.18 -9.68
CA ILE A 44 -14.28 -20.81 -10.06
C ILE A 44 -13.41 -22.05 -10.24
N ASP A 45 -12.49 -21.94 -11.18
CA ASP A 45 -11.37 -22.86 -11.38
C ASP A 45 -10.23 -22.45 -10.44
N THR A 46 -9.91 -23.33 -9.50
CA THR A 46 -8.93 -23.06 -8.43
C THR A 46 -7.53 -23.57 -8.75
N ASP A 47 -7.40 -24.48 -9.71
CA ASP A 47 -6.12 -25.11 -10.06
C ASP A 47 -5.64 -24.85 -11.50
N GLY A 48 -6.45 -24.14 -12.30
CA GLY A 48 -6.14 -23.73 -13.67
C GLY A 48 -6.30 -24.85 -14.70
N ASP A 49 -6.97 -25.96 -14.38
CA ASP A 49 -7.21 -27.06 -15.32
C ASP A 49 -8.35 -26.79 -16.33
N GLY A 50 -9.04 -25.66 -16.17
CA GLY A 50 -10.17 -25.22 -16.97
C GLY A 50 -11.52 -25.82 -16.55
N VAL A 51 -11.60 -26.42 -15.36
CA VAL A 51 -12.82 -26.99 -14.78
C VAL A 51 -13.23 -26.19 -13.53
N ASP A 52 -14.51 -25.83 -13.50
CA ASP A 52 -15.16 -25.22 -12.34
C ASP A 52 -15.12 -26.14 -11.11
N ASP A 53 -14.42 -25.72 -10.05
CA ASP A 53 -14.19 -26.53 -8.84
C ASP A 53 -15.17 -26.21 -7.72
N VAL A 54 -15.29 -24.92 -7.38
CA VAL A 54 -15.92 -24.48 -6.13
C VAL A 54 -16.79 -23.25 -6.35
N GLU A 55 -17.95 -23.23 -5.68
CA GLU A 55 -18.84 -22.09 -5.63
C GLU A 55 -18.31 -21.07 -4.61
N SER A 56 -18.14 -19.81 -5.02
CA SER A 56 -17.59 -18.73 -4.20
C SER A 56 -18.37 -17.42 -4.33
N ASN A 57 -18.28 -16.55 -3.32
CA ASN A 57 -18.82 -15.19 -3.35
C ASN A 57 -17.74 -14.25 -3.90
N CYS A 58 -17.94 -13.73 -5.11
CA CYS A 58 -16.93 -12.96 -5.82
C CYS A 58 -17.29 -11.47 -5.94
N TYR A 59 -16.27 -10.64 -5.78
CA TYR A 59 -16.34 -9.17 -5.85
C TYR A 59 -15.35 -8.68 -6.91
N GLU A 60 -15.80 -7.84 -7.84
CA GLU A 60 -14.99 -7.32 -8.94
C GLU A 60 -14.74 -5.83 -8.72
N ASN A 61 -13.48 -5.40 -8.73
CA ASN A 61 -13.11 -3.99 -8.64
C ASN A 61 -11.91 -3.67 -9.54
N ASP A 62 -11.64 -2.38 -9.70
CA ASP A 62 -10.45 -1.90 -10.39
C ASP A 62 -9.17 -2.24 -9.60
N LEU A 63 -8.13 -2.64 -10.32
CA LEU A 63 -6.75 -2.64 -9.83
C LEU A 63 -6.14 -1.29 -10.13
N VAL A 64 -5.76 -0.57 -9.08
CA VAL A 64 -5.20 0.77 -9.17
C VAL A 64 -3.73 0.71 -8.78
N ASP A 65 -2.85 1.33 -9.58
CA ASP A 65 -1.48 1.56 -9.16
C ASP A 65 -1.46 2.62 -8.05
N PRO A 66 -1.02 2.28 -6.82
CA PRO A 66 -1.05 3.21 -5.70
C PRO A 66 -0.16 4.44 -5.90
N THR A 67 0.85 4.37 -6.78
CA THR A 67 1.81 5.44 -7.05
C THR A 67 1.21 6.52 -7.94
N SER A 68 0.51 6.09 -9.00
CA SER A 68 -0.04 6.98 -10.02
C SER A 68 -1.53 7.26 -9.90
N GLY A 69 -2.27 6.41 -9.18
CA GLY A 69 -3.73 6.43 -9.16
C GLY A 69 -4.38 5.94 -10.45
N GLU A 70 -3.61 5.46 -11.43
CA GLU A 70 -4.14 4.93 -12.68
C GLU A 70 -4.70 3.51 -12.49
N VAL A 71 -5.80 3.20 -13.17
CA VAL A 71 -6.32 1.83 -13.27
C VAL A 71 -5.39 1.03 -14.19
N VAL A 72 -4.87 -0.09 -13.69
CA VAL A 72 -3.92 -0.98 -14.39
C VAL A 72 -4.54 -2.32 -14.75
N GLY A 73 -5.79 -2.56 -14.38
CA GLY A 73 -6.50 -3.79 -14.66
C GLY A 73 -7.76 -3.97 -13.83
N THR A 74 -8.24 -5.20 -13.77
CA THR A 74 -9.43 -5.61 -12.99
C THR A 74 -9.07 -6.77 -12.07
N GLY A 75 -9.55 -6.70 -10.84
CA GLY A 75 -9.41 -7.76 -9.85
C GLY A 75 -10.74 -8.45 -9.61
N LEU A 76 -10.70 -9.75 -9.36
CA LEU A 76 -11.85 -10.53 -8.90
C LEU A 76 -11.45 -11.29 -7.64
N ASP A 77 -11.99 -10.91 -6.48
CA ASP A 77 -11.73 -11.57 -5.20
C ASP A 77 -12.91 -12.48 -4.83
N CYS A 78 -12.68 -13.78 -4.85
CA CYS A 78 -13.66 -14.81 -4.58
C CYS A 78 -13.44 -15.45 -3.20
N LEU A 79 -14.41 -15.27 -2.31
CA LEU A 79 -14.34 -15.68 -0.92
C LEU A 79 -15.13 -16.98 -0.69
N ARG A 80 -14.52 -17.94 0.01
CA ARG A 80 -15.15 -19.19 0.44
C ARG A 80 -14.67 -19.65 1.82
N ASP A 81 -15.28 -20.74 2.31
CA ASP A 81 -14.96 -21.36 3.60
C ASP A 81 -14.92 -20.33 4.76
N ILE A 82 -15.92 -19.44 4.76
CA ILE A 82 -16.02 -18.33 5.71
C ILE A 82 -16.39 -18.86 7.09
N VAL A 83 -15.47 -18.70 8.05
CA VAL A 83 -15.61 -19.10 9.45
C VAL A 83 -15.61 -17.85 10.32
N ALA A 84 -16.74 -17.58 10.99
CA ALA A 84 -16.82 -16.55 12.01
C ALA A 84 -16.30 -17.07 13.35
N ASN A 85 -15.49 -16.27 14.03
CA ASN A 85 -14.87 -16.59 15.31
C ASN A 85 -15.60 -15.90 16.47
N GLU A 86 -15.34 -16.35 17.71
CA GLU A 86 -16.02 -15.84 18.91
C GLU A 86 -15.67 -14.37 19.23
N ASP A 87 -14.51 -13.90 18.78
CA ASP A 87 -14.01 -12.51 18.94
C ASP A 87 -14.54 -11.54 17.86
N GLY A 88 -15.43 -12.01 16.98
CA GLY A 88 -15.98 -11.22 15.88
C GLY A 88 -15.06 -11.12 14.66
N SER A 89 -13.89 -11.75 14.68
CA SER A 89 -13.08 -11.95 13.49
C SER A 89 -13.66 -13.01 12.56
N VAL A 90 -13.19 -13.02 11.32
CA VAL A 90 -13.55 -13.99 10.30
C VAL A 90 -12.27 -14.52 9.67
N THR A 91 -12.21 -15.84 9.48
CA THR A 91 -11.20 -16.51 8.66
C THR A 91 -11.88 -17.03 7.39
N LEU A 92 -11.23 -16.87 6.24
CA LEU A 92 -11.76 -17.30 4.95
C LEU A 92 -10.63 -17.73 4.01
N ILE A 93 -10.97 -18.44 2.94
CA ILE A 93 -10.08 -18.66 1.80
C ILE A 93 -10.46 -17.66 0.71
N SER A 94 -9.49 -16.87 0.28
CA SER A 94 -9.62 -15.95 -0.85
C SER A 94 -8.94 -16.58 -2.07
N ASN A 95 -9.63 -16.53 -3.20
CA ASN A 95 -9.09 -16.81 -4.52
C ASN A 95 -9.19 -15.52 -5.31
N ILE A 96 -8.05 -14.88 -5.55
CA ILE A 96 -8.00 -13.62 -6.25
C ILE A 96 -7.41 -13.78 -7.64
N PHE A 97 -8.09 -13.18 -8.61
CA PHE A 97 -7.66 -13.10 -10.00
C PHE A 97 -7.27 -11.65 -10.29
N PHE A 98 -6.02 -11.42 -10.69
CA PHE A 98 -5.51 -10.13 -11.11
C PHE A 98 -5.39 -10.12 -12.63
N ASP A 99 -6.30 -9.48 -13.35
CA ASP A 99 -6.22 -9.29 -14.80
C ASP A 99 -5.57 -7.93 -15.11
N PHE A 100 -4.32 -7.95 -15.54
CA PHE A 100 -3.54 -6.75 -15.85
C PHE A 100 -3.66 -6.40 -17.34
N ASP A 101 -4.11 -5.18 -17.63
CA ASP A 101 -4.42 -4.73 -18.98
C ASP A 101 -3.23 -4.88 -19.94
N GLY A 102 -3.35 -5.83 -20.86
CA GLY A 102 -2.33 -6.09 -21.89
C GLY A 102 -1.12 -6.92 -21.44
N PHE A 103 -1.08 -7.37 -20.18
CA PHE A 103 0.00 -8.20 -19.64
C PHE A 103 -0.44 -9.65 -19.43
N GLY A 104 -1.63 -9.85 -18.88
CA GLY A 104 -2.19 -11.17 -18.58
C GLY A 104 -2.74 -11.25 -17.16
N LEU A 105 -3.12 -12.46 -16.79
CA LEU A 105 -3.79 -12.75 -15.53
C LEU A 105 -2.89 -13.52 -14.56
N ILE A 106 -2.99 -13.24 -13.26
CA ILE A 106 -2.45 -14.03 -12.15
C ILE A 106 -3.63 -14.54 -11.31
N SER A 107 -3.62 -15.81 -10.95
CA SER A 107 -4.52 -16.37 -9.93
C SER A 107 -3.74 -16.71 -8.68
N SER A 108 -4.26 -16.37 -7.51
CA SER A 108 -3.67 -16.74 -6.23
C SER A 108 -4.72 -17.20 -5.22
N GLU A 109 -4.34 -18.17 -4.40
CA GLU A 109 -5.15 -18.67 -3.30
C GLU A 109 -4.45 -18.45 -1.97
N GLY A 110 -5.15 -17.92 -0.98
CA GLY A 110 -4.60 -17.70 0.35
C GLY A 110 -5.64 -17.67 1.45
N THR A 111 -5.22 -18.03 2.67
CA THR A 111 -6.06 -17.85 3.85
C THR A 111 -6.00 -16.40 4.30
N THR A 112 -7.17 -15.78 4.48
CA THR A 112 -7.30 -14.37 4.86
C THR A 112 -8.01 -14.24 6.19
N THR A 113 -7.55 -13.27 6.98
CA THR A 113 -8.24 -12.84 8.20
C THR A 113 -8.94 -11.52 7.96
N VAL A 114 -10.09 -11.35 8.60
CA VAL A 114 -10.85 -10.11 8.64
C VAL A 114 -11.23 -9.84 10.09
N GLN A 115 -10.92 -8.65 10.59
CA GLN A 115 -11.10 -8.30 12.01
C GLN A 115 -11.76 -6.93 12.13
N PRO A 116 -12.65 -6.69 13.10
CA PRO A 116 -13.25 -5.37 13.30
C PRO A 116 -12.19 -4.30 13.56
N LEU A 117 -12.33 -3.12 12.96
CA LEU A 117 -11.43 -2.01 13.23
C LEU A 117 -11.64 -1.46 14.63
N LEU A 118 -10.55 -1.09 15.29
CA LEU A 118 -10.58 -0.60 16.67
C LEU A 118 -10.46 0.92 16.78
N THR A 119 -10.25 1.62 15.65
CA THR A 119 -9.98 3.06 15.61
C THR A 119 -11.12 3.84 14.97
N GLN A 120 -11.45 5.00 15.55
CA GLN A 120 -12.55 5.84 15.09
C GLN A 120 -12.29 6.46 13.71
N SER A 121 -11.03 6.81 13.39
CA SER A 121 -10.70 7.45 12.11
C SER A 121 -11.07 6.60 10.90
N ALA A 122 -10.81 5.29 10.96
CA ALA A 122 -11.18 4.37 9.90
C ALA A 122 -12.70 4.12 9.86
N LEU A 123 -13.35 4.05 11.04
CA LEU A 123 -14.81 3.96 11.14
C LEU A 123 -15.51 5.20 10.55
N ASP A 124 -14.96 6.39 10.76
CA ASP A 124 -15.49 7.66 10.23
C ASP A 124 -15.39 7.71 8.70
N ALA A 125 -14.40 7.04 8.12
CA ALA A 125 -14.27 6.82 6.68
C ALA A 125 -15.21 5.73 6.12
N GLY A 126 -16.07 5.15 6.97
CA GLY A 126 -17.01 4.10 6.60
C GLY A 126 -16.41 2.70 6.50
N LEU A 127 -15.18 2.49 6.97
CA LEU A 127 -14.52 1.18 6.98
C LEU A 127 -14.86 0.46 8.27
N THR A 128 -15.21 -0.83 8.20
CA THR A 128 -15.63 -1.59 9.39
C THR A 128 -14.59 -2.59 9.85
N ASN A 129 -13.77 -3.10 8.92
CA ASN A 129 -12.85 -4.19 9.21
C ASN A 129 -11.49 -3.99 8.54
N GLY A 130 -10.48 -4.53 9.22
CA GLY A 130 -9.16 -4.76 8.72
C GLY A 130 -9.01 -6.15 8.12
N THR A 131 -8.26 -6.28 7.05
CA THR A 131 -7.95 -7.60 6.47
C THR A 131 -6.45 -7.78 6.25
N GLY A 132 -5.99 -9.03 6.40
CA GLY A 132 -4.61 -9.42 6.21
C GLY A 132 -4.45 -10.88 5.80
N SER A 133 -3.52 -11.14 4.89
CA SER A 133 -3.05 -12.48 4.50
C SER A 133 -1.55 -12.45 4.22
N PHE A 134 -0.85 -13.51 4.63
CA PHE A 134 0.56 -13.73 4.35
C PHE A 134 0.87 -15.23 4.28
N SER A 135 1.81 -15.56 3.40
CA SER A 135 2.41 -16.87 3.23
C SER A 135 3.86 -16.70 2.79
N ASP A 136 4.76 -17.52 3.33
CA ASP A 136 6.11 -17.71 2.78
C ASP A 136 6.16 -18.83 1.72
N GLU A 137 5.06 -19.56 1.54
CA GLU A 137 4.87 -20.56 0.50
C GLU A 137 4.34 -19.93 -0.80
N ASP A 138 4.47 -20.67 -1.91
CA ASP A 138 3.90 -20.30 -3.21
C ASP A 138 2.37 -20.29 -3.13
N THR A 139 1.77 -19.12 -3.36
CA THR A 139 0.32 -18.93 -3.39
C THR A 139 -0.20 -18.65 -4.79
N ILE A 140 0.69 -18.51 -5.78
CA ILE A 140 0.28 -18.30 -7.18
C ILE A 140 -0.11 -19.66 -7.75
N MET A 141 -1.39 -19.79 -8.13
CA MET A 141 -1.95 -21.04 -8.63
C MET A 141 -1.63 -21.22 -10.13
N PHE A 142 -1.83 -20.15 -10.90
CA PHE A 142 -1.46 -20.10 -12.31
C PHE A 142 -1.39 -18.65 -12.81
N GLY A 143 -0.84 -18.48 -14.01
CA GLY A 143 -0.86 -17.20 -14.72
C GLY A 143 -0.94 -17.37 -16.23
N THR A 144 -1.27 -16.28 -16.91
CA THR A 144 -1.38 -16.21 -18.37
C THR A 144 -0.56 -15.04 -18.94
N GLY A 145 -0.37 -15.02 -20.26
CA GLY A 145 0.37 -13.95 -20.91
C GLY A 145 1.82 -13.90 -20.43
N VAL A 146 2.24 -12.76 -19.89
CA VAL A 146 3.60 -12.60 -19.33
C VAL A 146 3.80 -13.32 -17.99
N PHE A 147 2.71 -13.77 -17.35
CA PHE A 147 2.75 -14.51 -16.08
C PHE A 147 2.61 -16.03 -16.26
N GLU A 148 2.75 -16.54 -17.50
CA GLU A 148 2.67 -17.97 -17.75
C GLU A 148 3.77 -18.72 -16.97
N ASN A 149 3.36 -19.67 -16.11
CA ASN A 149 4.23 -20.41 -15.18
C ASN A 149 4.89 -19.55 -14.07
N ALA A 150 4.33 -18.38 -13.77
CA ALA A 150 4.72 -17.62 -12.58
C ALA A 150 4.50 -18.45 -11.31
N THR A 151 5.45 -18.37 -10.38
CA THR A 151 5.35 -18.86 -9.00
C THR A 151 5.64 -17.69 -8.06
N GLY A 152 5.27 -17.79 -6.80
CA GLY A 152 5.58 -16.78 -5.79
C GLY A 152 4.42 -16.59 -4.82
N ASN A 153 4.40 -15.48 -4.09
CA ASN A 153 3.37 -15.27 -3.09
C ASN A 153 2.64 -13.94 -3.24
N VAL A 154 1.39 -13.95 -2.82
CA VAL A 154 0.53 -12.78 -2.75
C VAL A 154 0.26 -12.49 -1.29
N ARG A 155 0.61 -11.28 -0.89
CA ARG A 155 0.27 -10.74 0.41
C ARG A 155 -0.87 -9.74 0.26
N LEU A 156 -1.85 -9.83 1.15
CA LEU A 156 -2.95 -8.88 1.27
C LEU A 156 -2.82 -8.13 2.59
N SER A 157 -3.02 -6.81 2.55
CA SER A 157 -3.31 -6.03 3.74
C SER A 157 -4.21 -4.84 3.39
N GLY A 158 -5.34 -4.70 4.06
CA GLY A 158 -6.40 -3.82 3.58
C GLY A 158 -7.43 -3.43 4.61
N LEU A 159 -8.34 -2.57 4.17
CA LEU A 159 -9.52 -2.15 4.93
C LEU A 159 -10.74 -2.40 4.06
N VAL A 160 -11.83 -2.83 4.70
CA VAL A 160 -13.08 -3.16 4.02
C VAL A 160 -14.29 -2.61 4.81
N ASP A 161 -15.36 -2.29 4.10
CA ASP A 161 -16.69 -2.11 4.68
C ASP A 161 -17.52 -3.36 4.41
N LEU A 162 -17.91 -4.04 5.48
CA LEU A 162 -18.73 -5.25 5.46
C LEU A 162 -20.14 -5.02 6.01
N THR A 163 -20.59 -3.78 6.16
CA THR A 163 -21.94 -3.45 6.66
C THR A 163 -23.04 -4.12 5.83
N SER A 164 -22.83 -4.28 4.53
CA SER A 164 -23.77 -4.89 3.58
C SER A 164 -23.44 -6.35 3.22
N PHE A 165 -22.47 -6.97 3.90
CA PHE A 165 -21.99 -8.31 3.59
C PHE A 165 -23.09 -9.38 3.81
N PRO A 166 -23.24 -10.39 2.93
CA PRO A 166 -22.41 -10.66 1.75
C PRO A 166 -22.84 -9.93 0.48
N ASN A 167 -23.90 -9.14 0.47
CA ASN A 167 -24.48 -8.63 -0.78
C ASN A 167 -23.61 -7.60 -1.49
N GLU A 168 -22.93 -6.76 -0.72
CA GLU A 168 -22.08 -5.68 -1.20
C GLU A 168 -20.94 -5.49 -0.20
N ALA A 169 -19.76 -5.14 -0.70
CA ALA A 169 -18.62 -4.77 0.12
C ALA A 169 -17.83 -3.63 -0.56
N PHE A 170 -17.29 -2.72 0.24
CA PHE A 170 -16.28 -1.78 -0.21
C PHE A 170 -14.90 -2.29 0.16
N PHE A 171 -13.98 -2.24 -0.81
CA PHE A 171 -12.61 -2.68 -0.67
C PHE A 171 -11.68 -1.49 -0.80
N ASN A 172 -10.73 -1.42 0.12
CA ASN A 172 -9.58 -0.55 0.05
C ASN A 172 -8.37 -1.39 0.48
N CYS A 173 -8.02 -2.36 -0.35
CA CYS A 173 -7.00 -3.36 -0.05
C CYS A 173 -5.74 -3.11 -0.86
N VAL A 174 -4.57 -3.39 -0.28
CA VAL A 174 -3.30 -3.36 -1.01
C VAL A 174 -2.77 -4.78 -1.10
N PHE A 175 -2.40 -5.17 -2.31
CA PHE A 175 -1.77 -6.43 -2.63
C PHE A 175 -0.31 -6.21 -3.00
N GLU A 176 0.56 -7.04 -2.43
CA GLU A 176 1.95 -7.18 -2.84
C GLU A 176 2.09 -8.58 -3.46
N ILE A 177 2.35 -8.63 -4.76
CA ILE A 177 2.47 -9.86 -5.54
C ILE A 177 3.94 -10.06 -5.84
N ALA A 178 4.61 -10.90 -5.05
CA ALA A 178 5.99 -11.29 -5.29
C ALA A 178 6.00 -12.43 -6.33
N VAL A 179 6.56 -12.15 -7.51
CA VAL A 179 6.69 -13.15 -8.57
C VAL A 179 8.14 -13.63 -8.65
N ASP A 180 8.34 -14.93 -8.51
CA ASP A 180 9.63 -15.58 -8.72
C ASP A 180 9.89 -15.76 -10.22
N GLY A 181 11.09 -15.39 -10.67
CA GLY A 181 11.55 -15.63 -12.04
C GLY A 181 12.03 -14.38 -12.79
N ASP A 182 11.69 -14.30 -14.08
CA ASP A 182 11.99 -13.13 -14.92
C ASP A 182 11.39 -11.86 -14.29
N PRO A 183 12.03 -10.69 -14.44
CA PRO A 183 11.55 -9.47 -13.83
C PRO A 183 10.10 -9.21 -14.24
N ALA A 184 9.25 -8.98 -13.24
CA ALA A 184 7.86 -8.62 -13.46
C ALA A 184 7.80 -7.44 -14.44
N PRO A 185 6.85 -7.44 -15.39
CA PRO A 185 6.64 -6.28 -16.24
C PRO A 185 6.45 -5.04 -15.36
N ASN A 186 6.91 -3.88 -15.85
CA ASN A 186 6.63 -2.65 -15.15
C ASN A 186 5.15 -2.29 -15.37
N ILE A 187 4.30 -2.69 -14.43
CA ILE A 187 2.86 -2.47 -14.44
C ILE A 187 2.50 -1.12 -13.82
N THR A 188 3.42 -0.49 -13.06
CA THR A 188 3.16 0.80 -12.43
C THR A 188 3.27 1.95 -13.44
N GLY A 189 2.31 2.87 -13.35
CA GLY A 189 2.35 4.15 -14.02
C GLY A 189 3.33 5.08 -13.31
N GLY A 190 4.10 5.87 -14.07
CA GLY A 190 5.08 6.82 -13.52
C GLY A 190 4.45 8.08 -12.91
N GLY A 191 3.39 7.94 -12.10
CA GLY A 191 2.71 9.06 -11.47
C GLY A 191 3.39 9.57 -10.21
N GLU A 192 3.10 10.83 -9.87
CA GLU A 192 3.72 11.56 -8.76
C GLU A 192 2.75 11.70 -7.57
N GLU A 193 1.72 10.85 -7.46
CA GLU A 193 0.65 11.04 -6.46
C GLU A 193 0.96 10.42 -5.10
N ALA A 194 1.76 9.35 -5.05
CA ALA A 194 2.16 8.72 -3.80
C ALA A 194 3.57 8.13 -3.84
N ILE A 195 4.16 7.97 -2.66
CA ILE A 195 5.37 7.18 -2.43
C ILE A 195 4.96 5.90 -1.72
N VAL A 196 5.37 4.74 -2.24
CA VAL A 196 5.14 3.44 -1.62
C VAL A 196 6.46 2.88 -1.11
N VAL A 197 6.53 2.60 0.19
CA VAL A 197 7.74 2.06 0.84
C VAL A 197 7.36 1.02 1.88
N LYS A 198 8.34 0.20 2.27
CA LYS A 198 8.20 -0.81 3.31
C LYS A 198 9.22 -0.61 4.44
N PHE A 199 8.77 -0.84 5.66
CA PHE A 199 9.67 -1.31 6.73
C PHE A 199 9.76 -2.82 6.63
N LEU A 200 10.98 -3.31 6.43
CA LEU A 200 11.26 -4.74 6.34
C LEU A 200 12.51 -5.06 7.16
N GLY A 201 12.35 -5.79 8.25
CA GLY A 201 13.47 -6.18 9.10
C GLY A 201 13.14 -6.18 10.58
N THR A 202 14.14 -6.50 11.40
CA THR A 202 14.03 -6.42 12.86
C THR A 202 14.63 -5.12 13.35
N ALA A 203 13.90 -4.41 14.20
CA ALA A 203 14.38 -3.22 14.89
C ALA A 203 14.22 -3.36 16.40
N THR A 204 15.12 -2.71 17.13
CA THR A 204 15.09 -2.66 18.59
C THR A 204 14.37 -1.39 19.05
N GLY A 205 13.46 -1.53 20.00
CA GLY A 205 12.73 -0.39 20.56
C GLY A 205 13.61 0.43 21.50
N GLU A 206 13.71 1.73 21.26
CA GLU A 206 14.40 2.67 22.13
C GLU A 206 13.46 3.79 22.59
N ASP A 207 13.35 3.99 23.90
CA ASP A 207 12.58 5.11 24.46
C ASP A 207 13.34 6.42 24.23
N THR A 208 12.71 7.36 23.53
CA THR A 208 13.28 8.68 23.26
C THR A 208 12.21 9.76 23.31
N MET A 209 12.64 11.00 23.54
CA MET A 209 11.82 12.16 23.25
C MET A 209 11.83 12.42 21.73
N ILE A 210 10.69 12.84 21.19
CA ILE A 210 10.55 13.21 19.78
C ILE A 210 9.89 14.58 19.61
N ASP A 211 10.31 15.28 18.56
CA ASP A 211 9.66 16.48 18.02
C ASP A 211 8.60 16.05 17.00
N THR A 212 7.34 16.33 17.31
CA THR A 212 6.17 15.88 16.55
C THR A 212 5.70 16.90 15.53
N ASP A 213 6.04 18.18 15.72
CA ASP A 213 5.54 19.30 14.89
C ASP A 213 6.64 20.07 14.14
N GLY A 214 7.91 19.72 14.36
CA GLY A 214 9.06 20.25 13.67
C GLY A 214 9.53 21.61 14.21
N ASP A 215 9.11 22.03 15.40
CA ASP A 215 9.55 23.30 16.01
C ASP A 215 10.96 23.24 16.63
N GLY A 216 11.54 22.03 16.71
CA GLY A 216 12.87 21.76 17.23
C GLY A 216 12.92 21.52 18.74
N GLU A 217 11.78 21.45 19.42
CA GLU A 217 11.65 21.08 20.83
C GLU A 217 11.11 19.64 20.99
N ASP A 218 11.50 19.00 22.08
CA ASP A 218 11.05 17.65 22.42
C ASP A 218 9.61 17.69 22.98
N ASP A 219 8.66 17.04 22.30
CA ASP A 219 7.23 17.10 22.66
C ASP A 219 6.81 15.96 23.58
N VAL A 220 7.10 14.72 23.18
CA VAL A 220 6.57 13.52 23.84
C VAL A 220 7.61 12.42 23.94
N GLU A 221 7.47 11.58 24.97
CA GLU A 221 8.21 10.33 25.11
C GLU A 221 7.53 9.24 24.27
N SER A 222 8.31 8.47 23.51
CA SER A 222 7.81 7.40 22.64
C SER A 222 8.84 6.28 22.53
N THR A 223 8.38 5.05 22.28
CA THR A 223 9.26 3.92 21.95
C THR A 223 9.44 3.87 20.44
N CYS A 224 10.67 4.10 19.96
CA CYS A 224 10.98 4.27 18.55
C CYS A 224 11.75 3.08 17.97
N PHE A 225 11.44 2.76 16.71
CA PHE A 225 12.03 1.66 15.95
C PHE A 225 12.58 2.20 14.63
N GLU A 226 13.90 2.09 14.44
CA GLU A 226 14.56 2.49 13.19
C GLU A 226 14.63 1.32 12.21
N ASN A 227 14.19 1.53 10.98
CA ASN A 227 14.21 0.55 9.90
C ASN A 227 14.66 1.19 8.59
N ASP A 228 15.23 0.36 7.70
CA ASP A 228 15.44 0.74 6.31
C ASP A 228 14.08 0.94 5.60
N LEU A 229 13.99 1.97 4.76
CA LEU A 229 12.89 2.13 3.81
C LEU A 229 13.21 1.36 2.54
N VAL A 230 12.39 0.39 2.19
CA VAL A 230 12.57 -0.46 1.00
C VAL A 230 11.52 -0.12 -0.03
N ASP A 231 11.93 0.09 -1.29
CA ASP A 231 10.99 0.14 -2.41
C ASP A 231 10.48 -1.28 -2.69
N PRO A 232 9.17 -1.54 -2.55
CA PRO A 232 8.62 -2.88 -2.72
C PRO A 232 8.81 -3.41 -4.14
N ASN A 233 8.84 -2.53 -5.15
CA ASN A 233 8.95 -2.97 -6.53
C ASN A 233 10.37 -3.46 -6.85
N THR A 234 11.39 -2.82 -6.28
CA THR A 234 12.79 -3.13 -6.62
C THR A 234 13.54 -3.90 -5.54
N GLY A 235 13.02 -3.92 -4.31
CA GLY A 235 13.69 -4.46 -3.13
C GLY A 235 14.90 -3.64 -2.68
N ASN A 236 15.15 -2.47 -3.27
CA ASN A 236 16.27 -1.61 -2.90
C ASN A 236 15.91 -0.76 -1.68
N VAL A 237 16.92 -0.50 -0.85
CA VAL A 237 16.83 0.51 0.21
C VAL A 237 16.84 1.89 -0.45
N VAL A 238 15.80 2.69 -0.17
CA VAL A 238 15.59 4.04 -0.72
C VAL A 238 15.73 5.14 0.34
N GLY A 239 15.93 4.76 1.59
CA GLY A 239 16.06 5.68 2.71
C GLY A 239 16.01 4.95 4.05
N HIS A 240 15.72 5.69 5.11
CA HIS A 240 15.53 5.18 6.47
C HIS A 240 14.28 5.81 7.08
N GLY A 241 13.64 5.08 7.99
CA GLY A 241 12.50 5.61 8.73
C GLY A 241 12.47 5.17 10.18
N ILE A 242 11.77 5.96 10.97
CA ILE A 242 11.66 5.77 12.41
C ILE A 242 10.17 5.74 12.74
N ASP A 243 9.69 4.63 13.30
CA ASP A 243 8.33 4.46 13.81
C ASP A 243 8.32 4.64 15.33
N CYS A 244 7.70 5.69 15.82
CA CYS A 244 7.62 6.00 17.24
C CYS A 244 6.20 5.78 17.77
N LEU A 245 6.08 4.81 18.68
CA LEU A 245 4.80 4.36 19.24
C LEU A 245 4.56 4.97 20.62
N ARG A 246 3.34 5.46 20.85
CA ARG A 246 2.87 5.98 22.16
C ARG A 246 1.38 5.70 22.38
N ASP A 247 0.89 6.03 23.57
CA ASP A 247 -0.52 5.90 23.95
C ASP A 247 -1.12 4.48 23.77
N ILE A 248 -0.28 3.45 23.92
CA ILE A 248 -0.66 2.05 23.70
C ILE A 248 -1.75 1.65 24.70
N THR A 249 -2.95 1.42 24.17
CA THR A 249 -4.16 1.12 24.94
C THR A 249 -4.75 -0.21 24.47
N PRO A 250 -4.85 -1.23 25.34
CA PRO A 250 -5.57 -2.45 25.02
C PRO A 250 -7.05 -2.17 24.80
N VAL A 251 -7.64 -2.85 23.82
CA VAL A 251 -9.08 -2.77 23.55
C VAL A 251 -9.79 -3.94 24.21
N GLU A 252 -10.80 -3.62 25.02
CA GLU A 252 -11.60 -4.62 25.72
C GLU A 252 -12.16 -5.65 24.73
N ASP A 253 -12.13 -6.93 25.11
CA ASP A 253 -12.71 -8.07 24.40
C ASP A 253 -12.13 -8.43 23.01
N THR A 254 -11.06 -7.78 22.52
CA THR A 254 -10.51 -8.05 21.16
C THR A 254 -9.06 -8.53 21.12
N ASN A 255 -8.37 -8.63 22.27
CA ASN A 255 -6.91 -8.84 22.38
C ASN A 255 -6.05 -7.86 21.55
N GLY A 256 -6.67 -6.85 20.93
CA GLY A 256 -6.00 -5.85 20.12
C GLY A 256 -5.58 -4.64 20.94
N LEU A 257 -4.79 -3.79 20.29
CA LEU A 257 -4.27 -2.54 20.82
C LEU A 257 -4.65 -1.40 19.88
N THR A 258 -4.89 -0.23 20.44
CA THR A 258 -4.82 1.05 19.72
C THR A 258 -3.60 1.81 20.22
N LEU A 259 -2.91 2.48 19.31
CA LEU A 259 -1.75 3.32 19.65
C LEU A 259 -1.70 4.55 18.74
N THR A 260 -0.94 5.56 19.16
CA THR A 260 -0.56 6.69 18.31
C THR A 260 0.83 6.41 17.76
N SER A 261 0.99 6.48 16.45
CA SER A 261 2.28 6.33 15.76
C SER A 261 2.69 7.67 15.16
N ASN A 262 3.96 8.02 15.35
CA ASN A 262 4.64 9.13 14.69
C ASN A 262 5.74 8.52 13.84
N ILE A 263 5.63 8.68 12.52
CA ILE A 263 6.54 8.05 11.59
C ILE A 263 7.31 9.12 10.84
N PHE A 264 8.62 9.01 10.91
CA PHE A 264 9.55 9.87 10.19
C PHE A 264 10.11 9.08 9.01
N PHE A 265 9.94 9.60 7.80
CA PHE A 265 10.49 9.02 6.58
C PHE A 265 11.56 9.94 6.03
N THR A 266 12.79 9.44 5.88
CA THR A 266 13.89 10.15 5.23
C THR A 266 14.29 9.42 3.96
N PHE A 267 14.18 10.10 2.82
CA PHE A 267 14.50 9.53 1.52
C PHE A 267 15.90 9.95 1.06
N ASP A 268 16.74 8.95 0.78
CA ASP A 268 18.13 9.14 0.36
C ASP A 268 18.34 8.80 -1.14
N ASP A 269 17.36 8.16 -1.78
CA ASP A 269 17.42 7.81 -3.21
C ASP A 269 17.31 9.07 -4.10
N PRO A 270 18.24 9.29 -5.04
CA PRO A 270 18.23 10.46 -5.92
C PRO A 270 17.06 10.50 -6.93
N GLY A 271 16.33 9.41 -7.09
CA GLY A 271 15.10 9.30 -7.87
C GLY A 271 13.83 9.69 -7.09
N LEU A 272 13.91 9.79 -5.76
CA LEU A 272 12.81 10.20 -4.89
C LEU A 272 12.96 11.66 -4.43
N PRO A 273 11.90 12.30 -3.93
CA PRO A 273 11.99 13.62 -3.32
C PRO A 273 12.93 13.58 -2.11
N ASN A 274 13.85 14.52 -2.03
CA ASN A 274 14.85 14.56 -0.98
C ASN A 274 14.34 15.33 0.24
N GLY A 275 14.41 14.71 1.41
CA GLY A 275 14.04 15.35 2.67
C GLY A 275 13.43 14.36 3.65
N LEU A 276 12.98 14.92 4.77
CA LEU A 276 12.22 14.20 5.78
C LEU A 276 10.74 14.60 5.72
N ILE A 277 9.85 13.65 5.91
CA ILE A 277 8.43 13.88 6.15
C ILE A 277 7.99 13.13 7.40
N SER A 278 7.22 13.80 8.26
CA SER A 278 6.64 13.23 9.47
C SER A 278 5.13 13.06 9.30
N SER A 279 4.59 11.95 9.81
CA SER A 279 3.17 11.69 9.85
C SER A 279 2.75 11.16 11.23
N GLU A 280 1.66 11.69 11.77
CA GLU A 280 1.05 11.21 13.01
C GLU A 280 -0.32 10.60 12.73
N GLY A 281 -0.57 9.40 13.26
CA GLY A 281 -1.85 8.72 13.09
C GLY A 281 -2.16 7.69 14.15
N THR A 282 -3.44 7.37 14.33
CA THR A 282 -3.86 6.27 15.19
C THR A 282 -3.75 4.94 14.43
N THR A 283 -3.15 3.94 15.08
CA THR A 283 -2.93 2.61 14.52
C THR A 283 -3.68 1.57 15.36
N THR A 284 -4.31 0.62 14.66
CA THR A 284 -4.84 -0.62 15.25
C THR A 284 -3.80 -1.72 15.12
N VAL A 285 -3.57 -2.47 16.19
CA VAL A 285 -2.73 -3.67 16.20
C VAL A 285 -3.58 -4.84 16.69
N GLN A 286 -3.65 -5.93 15.93
CA GLN A 286 -4.49 -7.07 16.27
C GLN A 286 -3.74 -8.39 16.06
N PRO A 287 -3.93 -9.39 16.93
CA PRO A 287 -3.31 -10.70 16.75
C PRO A 287 -3.70 -11.32 15.41
N LEU A 288 -2.76 -12.01 14.78
CA LEU A 288 -3.05 -12.89 13.65
C LEU A 288 -3.69 -14.17 14.17
N ILE A 289 -4.69 -14.64 13.43
CA ILE A 289 -5.47 -15.84 13.76
C ILE A 289 -5.31 -16.95 12.72
N THR A 290 -4.39 -16.79 11.76
CA THR A 290 -4.10 -17.76 10.71
C THR A 290 -2.75 -18.43 10.90
N ASP A 291 -2.74 -19.76 10.77
CA ASP A 291 -1.55 -20.60 10.90
C ASP A 291 -0.43 -20.19 9.92
N SER A 292 -0.74 -19.83 8.66
CA SER A 292 0.29 -19.48 7.66
C SER A 292 1.14 -18.27 8.05
N ALA A 293 0.53 -17.23 8.61
CA ALA A 293 1.26 -16.05 9.04
C ALA A 293 2.02 -16.31 10.37
N LEU A 294 1.44 -17.12 11.25
CA LEU A 294 2.08 -17.56 12.49
C LEU A 294 3.30 -18.45 12.21
N ASP A 295 3.22 -19.32 11.22
CA ASP A 295 4.31 -20.21 10.78
C ASP A 295 5.48 -19.40 10.19
N ALA A 296 5.18 -18.25 9.57
CA ALA A 296 6.17 -17.27 9.15
C ALA A 296 6.75 -16.40 10.29
N GLY A 297 6.33 -16.65 11.53
CA GLY A 297 6.80 -15.91 12.72
C GLY A 297 6.14 -14.55 12.92
N LEU A 298 5.08 -14.21 12.18
CA LEU A 298 4.33 -12.97 12.36
C LEU A 298 3.21 -13.20 13.38
N THR A 299 3.03 -12.27 14.30
CA THR A 299 2.05 -12.44 15.39
C THR A 299 0.89 -11.46 15.33
N HIS A 300 1.06 -10.30 14.70
CA HIS A 300 0.02 -9.26 14.65
C HIS A 300 -0.07 -8.60 13.27
N GLN A 301 -1.25 -8.10 12.94
CA GLN A 301 -1.48 -7.15 11.86
C GLN A 301 -1.56 -5.73 12.39
N THR A 302 -1.08 -4.76 11.62
CA THR A 302 -1.10 -3.33 11.94
C THR A 302 -1.76 -2.54 10.82
N GLN A 303 -2.63 -1.61 11.18
CA GLN A 303 -3.40 -0.84 10.20
C GLN A 303 -3.65 0.58 10.71
N SER A 304 -3.40 1.55 9.84
CA SER A 304 -3.76 2.96 10.07
C SER A 304 -4.29 3.57 8.78
N PHE A 305 -5.40 4.30 8.90
CA PHE A 305 -6.01 5.03 7.81
C PHE A 305 -6.67 6.31 8.31
N SER A 306 -6.55 7.34 7.48
CA SER A 306 -7.15 8.66 7.66
C SER A 306 -7.34 9.30 6.29
N ASP A 307 -8.52 9.84 6.05
CA ASP A 307 -8.76 10.77 4.93
C ASP A 307 -8.32 12.20 5.27
N ASP A 308 -8.09 12.50 6.55
CA ASP A 308 -7.57 13.77 7.02
C ASP A 308 -6.05 13.88 6.83
N ASP A 309 -5.56 15.12 6.92
CA ASP A 309 -4.14 15.44 6.89
C ASP A 309 -3.43 14.84 8.12
N THR A 310 -2.57 13.85 7.90
CA THR A 310 -1.74 13.23 8.93
C THR A 310 -0.29 13.71 8.89
N ILE A 311 0.11 14.41 7.82
CA ILE A 311 1.46 14.96 7.70
C ILE A 311 1.59 16.14 8.69
N THR A 312 2.45 15.98 9.69
CA THR A 312 2.63 17.01 10.73
C THR A 312 3.69 18.03 10.34
N PHE A 313 4.78 17.59 9.71
CA PHE A 313 5.77 18.48 9.12
C PHE A 313 6.64 17.80 8.04
N GLY A 314 7.42 18.61 7.33
CA GLY A 314 8.39 18.13 6.37
C GLY A 314 9.53 19.11 6.13
N THR A 315 10.65 18.58 5.62
CA THR A 315 11.87 19.33 5.28
C THR A 315 12.26 19.06 3.83
N GLY A 316 13.21 19.83 3.30
CA GLY A 316 13.67 19.65 1.91
C GLY A 316 12.53 19.84 0.91
N ASP A 317 12.34 18.84 0.04
CA ASP A 317 11.29 18.83 -0.97
C ASP A 317 9.88 18.69 -0.36
N PHE A 318 9.77 18.21 0.90
CA PHE A 318 8.52 18.09 1.65
C PHE A 318 8.20 19.32 2.51
N ALA A 319 8.96 20.42 2.39
CA ALA A 319 8.73 21.61 3.21
C ALA A 319 7.32 22.21 3.03
N GLY A 320 6.53 22.14 4.10
CA GLY A 320 5.12 22.57 4.12
C GLY A 320 4.19 21.70 3.29
N ALA A 321 4.54 20.42 3.09
CA ALA A 321 3.64 19.42 2.54
C ALA A 321 2.45 19.16 3.48
N THR A 322 1.33 18.78 2.90
CA THR A 322 0.14 18.26 3.58
C THR A 322 -0.34 17.01 2.85
N GLY A 323 -1.10 16.15 3.52
CA GLY A 323 -1.64 14.91 2.98
C GLY A 323 -1.64 13.81 4.03
N ASN A 324 -1.55 12.55 3.63
CA ASN A 324 -1.62 11.45 4.58
C ASN A 324 -0.63 10.33 4.31
N ALA A 325 -0.31 9.59 5.37
CA ALA A 325 0.37 8.32 5.29
C ALA A 325 -0.56 7.23 5.81
N ARG A 326 -0.79 6.23 4.96
CA ARG A 326 -1.51 5.01 5.33
C ARG A 326 -0.51 3.92 5.69
N LEU A 327 -0.80 3.17 6.76
CA LEU A 327 -0.04 1.98 7.17
C LEU A 327 -0.89 0.71 6.99
N SER A 328 -0.26 -0.32 6.45
CA SER A 328 -0.82 -1.67 6.34
C SER A 328 0.31 -2.68 6.51
N GLY A 329 0.31 -3.47 7.58
CA GLY A 329 1.51 -4.18 8.01
C GLY A 329 1.26 -5.46 8.79
N LEU A 330 2.32 -6.25 8.89
CA LEU A 330 2.41 -7.41 9.77
C LEU A 330 3.68 -7.26 10.61
N VAL A 331 3.60 -7.67 11.87
CA VAL A 331 4.70 -7.53 12.83
C VAL A 331 4.83 -8.78 13.69
N ASP A 332 6.04 -9.02 14.18
CA ASP A 332 6.28 -9.96 15.28
C ASP A 332 6.51 -9.20 16.59
N LEU A 333 5.53 -9.27 17.50
CA LEU A 333 5.58 -8.69 18.84
C LEU A 333 5.99 -9.69 19.94
N THR A 334 6.50 -10.87 19.60
CA THR A 334 6.88 -11.90 20.59
C THR A 334 7.87 -11.38 21.63
N THR A 335 8.77 -10.49 21.22
CA THR A 335 9.82 -9.88 22.06
C THR A 335 9.64 -8.38 22.25
N PHE A 336 8.45 -7.83 21.96
CA PHE A 336 8.19 -6.40 22.09
C PHE A 336 8.38 -5.89 23.55
N PRO A 337 8.97 -4.70 23.77
CA PRO A 337 9.52 -3.77 22.77
C PRO A 337 10.99 -4.03 22.38
N ASP A 338 11.63 -5.07 22.93
CA ASP A 338 13.07 -5.31 22.75
C ASP A 338 13.43 -5.52 21.27
N ASP A 339 12.98 -6.60 20.64
CA ASP A 339 13.16 -6.84 19.22
C ASP A 339 11.79 -7.00 18.57
N THR A 340 11.53 -6.28 17.48
CA THR A 340 10.28 -6.38 16.72
C THR A 340 10.61 -6.54 15.25
N PHE A 341 10.06 -7.58 14.62
CA PHE A 341 10.14 -7.72 13.17
C PHE A 341 9.00 -6.95 12.51
N PHE A 342 9.33 -6.15 11.51
CA PHE A 342 8.42 -5.36 10.70
C PHE A 342 8.36 -5.92 9.29
N ASN A 343 7.15 -6.07 8.79
CA ASN A 343 6.85 -6.19 7.38
C ASN A 343 5.67 -5.27 7.09
N CYS A 344 5.90 -3.96 7.15
CA CYS A 344 4.88 -2.92 7.07
C CYS A 344 5.01 -2.16 5.76
N MET A 345 3.90 -1.91 5.08
CA MET A 345 3.84 -1.12 3.87
C MET A 345 3.16 0.22 4.15
N PHE A 346 3.72 1.27 3.56
CA PHE A 346 3.24 2.63 3.65
C PHE A 346 2.88 3.16 2.27
N ILE A 347 1.75 3.86 2.19
CA ILE A 347 1.38 4.68 1.03
C ILE A 347 1.32 6.11 1.53
N ILE A 348 2.25 6.95 1.06
CA ILE A 348 2.41 8.34 1.48
C ILE A 348 1.93 9.24 0.35
N ARG A 349 0.83 9.97 0.57
CA ARG A 349 0.28 10.95 -0.35
C ARG A 349 0.56 12.35 0.17
N ALA A 350 1.36 13.12 -0.56
CA ALA A 350 1.75 14.48 -0.17
C ALA A 350 1.53 15.46 -1.33
N ASN A 351 0.86 16.58 -1.07
CA ASN A 351 0.50 17.59 -2.09
C ASN A 351 1.69 18.39 -2.66
N ARG A 352 2.89 18.22 -2.09
CA ARG A 352 4.13 18.89 -2.49
C ARG A 352 5.24 17.87 -2.65
N ILE A 353 5.13 17.02 -3.66
CA ILE A 353 6.27 16.26 -4.20
C ILE A 353 6.90 17.12 -5.30
N VAL A 354 7.62 18.19 -4.91
CA VAL A 354 8.28 19.09 -5.88
C VAL A 354 9.72 18.62 -6.08
N GLY A 355 9.95 17.59 -6.88
CA GLY A 355 11.34 17.11 -7.06
C GLY A 355 11.60 15.99 -8.06
N VAL A 356 10.62 15.12 -8.35
CA VAL A 356 10.87 14.02 -9.29
C VAL A 356 10.94 14.60 -10.70
N LYS A 357 12.10 14.49 -11.35
CA LYS A 357 12.24 14.88 -12.75
C LYS A 357 11.37 13.95 -13.59
N SER A 358 10.17 14.39 -13.93
CA SER A 358 9.35 13.81 -14.99
C SER A 358 10.23 13.48 -16.20
N GLY A 359 10.55 12.19 -16.35
CA GLY A 359 11.01 11.65 -17.60
C GLY A 359 9.86 11.83 -18.57
N SER A 360 10.04 12.70 -19.56
CA SER A 360 9.05 13.08 -20.57
C SER A 360 8.17 11.90 -21.05
N GLY A 361 7.00 11.77 -20.43
CA GLY A 361 5.93 10.84 -20.75
C GLY A 361 4.64 11.64 -20.92
N CYS A 362 3.82 11.24 -21.87
CA CYS A 362 2.80 12.06 -22.52
C CYS A 362 1.70 12.54 -21.56
N ALA A 363 1.50 13.86 -21.46
CA ALA A 363 0.35 14.45 -20.77
C ALA A 363 -0.96 13.99 -21.42
N ILE A 364 -1.77 13.23 -20.67
CA ILE A 364 -3.19 13.03 -20.94
C ILE A 364 -3.96 13.71 -19.82
N ALA A 365 -4.81 14.66 -20.18
CA ALA A 365 -5.71 15.32 -19.26
C ALA A 365 -6.79 14.33 -18.79
N SER A 366 -6.83 13.99 -17.49
CA SER A 366 -7.95 13.28 -16.89
C SER A 366 -8.90 14.27 -16.20
N ASN A 367 -10.20 13.95 -16.26
CA ASN A 367 -11.32 14.82 -15.92
C ASN A 367 -11.73 14.66 -14.45
N ASN A 368 -12.19 15.78 -13.88
CA ASN A 368 -12.79 15.93 -12.55
C ASN A 368 -13.75 14.80 -12.13
N TYR A 369 -13.48 14.19 -10.97
CA TYR A 369 -14.48 13.56 -10.13
C TYR A 369 -15.46 14.64 -9.63
N ASN A 370 -16.73 14.57 -10.05
CA ASN A 370 -17.81 15.39 -9.51
C ASN A 370 -18.74 14.52 -8.67
N ALA A 371 -18.81 14.81 -7.38
CA ALA A 371 -19.87 14.36 -6.49
C ALA A 371 -21.26 14.84 -6.98
N PRO A 372 -22.34 14.07 -6.78
CA PRO A 372 -23.65 14.43 -7.28
C PRO A 372 -24.30 15.48 -6.37
N SER A 373 -24.49 16.69 -6.89
CA SER A 373 -25.48 17.64 -6.34
C SER A 373 -26.41 18.11 -7.46
N GLY A 374 -27.70 18.19 -7.12
CA GLY A 374 -28.79 18.21 -8.08
C GLY A 374 -28.93 19.46 -8.95
N ILE A 375 -29.52 19.22 -10.12
CA ILE A 375 -30.47 20.05 -10.90
C ILE A 375 -30.13 21.56 -11.01
N ILE A 376 -29.77 22.01 -12.22
CA ILE A 376 -30.53 22.98 -13.04
C ILE A 376 -29.81 23.27 -14.39
N ASN A 377 -30.59 23.13 -15.46
CA ASN A 377 -30.53 23.73 -16.81
C ASN A 377 -29.40 23.45 -17.82
N TYR A 378 -29.82 22.63 -18.78
CA TYR A 378 -29.47 22.55 -20.20
C TYR A 378 -29.21 23.88 -20.95
N LEU A 379 -28.20 23.78 -21.84
CA LEU A 379 -28.17 24.26 -23.25
C LEU A 379 -27.66 25.68 -23.60
N MET A 380 -26.39 25.67 -24.03
CA MET A 380 -25.91 25.92 -25.41
C MET A 380 -25.28 27.26 -25.86
N ILE A 381 -24.10 27.07 -26.49
CA ILE A 381 -23.49 27.76 -27.65
C ILE A 381 -22.38 28.80 -27.37
N LEU A 382 -21.13 28.31 -27.33
CA LEU A 382 -20.02 28.52 -28.30
C LEU A 382 -19.87 29.90 -29.01
N ILE A 383 -18.70 30.56 -28.79
CA ILE A 383 -17.66 30.97 -29.77
C ILE A 383 -16.83 32.18 -29.24
N ALA A 384 -15.50 32.04 -29.26
CA ALA A 384 -14.49 33.09 -29.03
C ALA A 384 -14.07 33.78 -30.37
N PRO A 385 -13.00 34.61 -30.44
CA PRO A 385 -12.94 36.05 -30.14
C PRO A 385 -12.49 36.92 -31.37
N LEU A 386 -12.28 38.23 -31.12
CA LEU A 386 -11.54 39.25 -31.93
C LEU A 386 -12.22 39.86 -33.19
N LEU A 387 -12.45 41.19 -33.19
CA LEU A 387 -11.60 42.21 -33.87
C LEU A 387 -12.32 43.59 -34.01
N ILE A 388 -11.68 44.63 -33.46
CA ILE A 388 -11.52 46.04 -33.88
C ILE A 388 -12.51 46.64 -34.92
N ILE A 389 -13.13 47.79 -34.58
CA ILE A 389 -13.06 49.12 -35.27
C ILE A 389 -14.06 50.08 -34.60
N GLY A 390 -13.57 51.26 -34.19
CA GLY A 390 -14.37 52.27 -33.51
C GLY A 390 -15.25 53.11 -34.44
N ILE A 391 -16.10 53.97 -33.83
CA ILE A 391 -16.43 55.33 -34.26
C ILE A 391 -17.28 56.04 -33.18
N ARG A 392 -16.75 57.17 -32.73
CA ARG A 392 -17.34 58.45 -32.27
C ARG A 392 -18.78 58.55 -31.68
N ARG A 393 -18.78 59.24 -30.53
CA ARG A 393 -19.54 60.46 -30.14
C ARG A 393 -21.05 60.37 -29.83
N LYS A 394 -21.32 60.80 -28.58
CA LYS A 394 -22.09 62.00 -28.13
C LYS A 394 -23.50 61.78 -27.51
N TYR A 395 -23.75 62.66 -26.52
CA TYR A 395 -24.99 63.04 -25.79
C TYR A 395 -25.39 62.12 -24.62
N LEU A 396 -25.17 62.51 -23.35
CA LEU A 396 -25.79 63.56 -22.49
C LEU A 396 -27.06 63.08 -21.77
N ALA A 397 -27.04 63.27 -20.43
CA ALA A 397 -28.16 63.48 -19.49
C ALA A 397 -29.14 62.31 -19.30
N SER A 398 -29.85 62.11 -18.19
CA SER A 398 -29.85 62.57 -16.79
C SER A 398 -30.95 61.74 -16.10
N ASN A 399 -30.82 61.50 -14.79
CA ASN A 399 -31.92 61.29 -13.83
C ASN A 399 -33.02 60.25 -14.16
N TYR A 400 -33.03 59.12 -13.44
CA TYR A 400 -33.95 58.87 -12.33
C TYR A 400 -33.43 57.71 -11.47
#